data_AF-A0A6L8QB38-F1
#
_entry.id   AF-A0A6L8QB38-F1
#
_cell.length_a   1.000
_cell.length_b   1.000
_cell.length_c   1.000
_cell.angle_alpha   90.00
_cell.angle_beta   90.00
_cell.angle_gamma   90.00
#
_symmetry.space_group_name_H-M   'P 1'
#
loop_
_entity.id
_entity.type
_entity.pdbx_description
1 polymer ?
#
loop_
_entity_poly.entity_id
_entity_poly.type
_entity_poly.pdbx_seq_one_letter_code
_entity_poly.pdbx_strand_id
1 'polypeptide(L)'
;MNTLKFAVSFIFCLMLPAGVVADTNDNQTPQPAKVVKPEAAKPAKSAKPASPEKKAAVSAEAKKKKPEGLIIGKNLNVGMSVEDAIKLLGTPRSIKVKRGTESTLDSLSIEYANHGVVIHFLNGNKEIEGLELMPQFKGRFAEGVKMGEKVVSMIDKYGVPESMNDSLAKYPEKGMYFSLKSNVLVAAHIFSKNSKLLSHKLYKKR
;
A
#
# COMPACT_ATOMS: atom_id res chain seq x y z
N MET A 1 5.45 -39.67 -47.26
CA MET A 1 4.00 -39.39 -47.39
C MET A 1 3.26 -40.13 -46.29
N ASN A 2 2.58 -39.43 -45.38
CA ASN A 2 1.20 -39.78 -45.02
C ASN A 2 0.55 -38.65 -44.22
N THR A 3 -0.73 -38.44 -44.46
CA THR A 3 -1.55 -37.35 -43.93
C THR A 3 -2.42 -37.80 -42.78
N LEU A 4 -2.57 -37.00 -41.73
CA LEU A 4 -3.89 -36.83 -41.12
C LEU A 4 -4.05 -35.45 -40.48
N LYS A 5 -4.98 -34.66 -41.02
CA LYS A 5 -5.38 -33.36 -40.46
C LYS A 5 -6.59 -33.59 -39.55
N PHE A 6 -6.52 -33.16 -38.29
CA PHE A 6 -7.72 -32.97 -37.48
C PHE A 6 -8.03 -31.48 -37.35
N ALA A 7 -8.93 -31.01 -38.21
CA ALA A 7 -9.60 -29.74 -38.07
C ALA A 7 -11.05 -30.03 -37.67
N VAL A 8 -11.40 -29.78 -36.41
CA VAL A 8 -12.79 -29.82 -35.93
C VAL A 8 -13.19 -28.39 -35.60
N SER A 9 -13.84 -27.76 -36.58
CA SER A 9 -14.40 -26.42 -36.44
C SER A 9 -15.76 -26.52 -35.75
N PHE A 10 -15.86 -26.10 -34.49
CA PHE A 10 -17.15 -25.93 -33.82
C PHE A 10 -17.63 -24.50 -33.98
N ILE A 11 -18.35 -24.27 -35.08
CA ILE A 11 -19.15 -23.06 -35.28
C ILE A 11 -20.44 -23.25 -34.48
N PHE A 12 -20.52 -22.65 -33.30
CA PHE A 12 -21.81 -22.53 -32.59
C PHE A 12 -22.47 -21.21 -32.97
N CYS A 13 -23.70 -21.28 -33.45
CA CYS A 13 -24.38 -20.17 -34.10
C CYS A 13 -25.02 -19.19 -33.09
N LEU A 14 -25.32 -18.00 -33.60
CA LEU A 14 -26.06 -16.91 -32.95
C LEU A 14 -27.36 -17.38 -32.28
N MET A 15 -27.65 -16.85 -31.09
CA MET A 15 -29.00 -16.47 -30.64
C MET A 15 -28.89 -15.36 -29.56
N LEU A 16 -29.23 -14.13 -29.95
CA LEU A 16 -29.57 -13.02 -29.04
C LEU A 16 -31.10 -12.95 -28.93
N PRO A 17 -31.63 -12.61 -27.76
CA PRO A 17 -32.83 -11.79 -27.66
C PRO A 17 -32.50 -10.38 -27.15
N ALA A 18 -33.16 -9.36 -27.69
CA ALA A 18 -33.06 -7.98 -27.26
C ALA A 18 -34.19 -7.59 -26.27
N GLY A 19 -34.00 -6.49 -25.53
CA GLY A 19 -34.99 -5.89 -24.63
C GLY A 19 -34.88 -6.43 -23.19
N VAL A 20 -34.86 -5.61 -22.14
CA VAL A 20 -35.76 -4.48 -21.86
C VAL A 20 -35.01 -3.29 -21.25
N VAL A 21 -35.37 -2.08 -21.70
CA VAL A 21 -35.06 -0.82 -21.01
C VAL A 21 -36.23 -0.50 -20.09
N ALA A 22 -35.97 -0.22 -18.82
CA ALA A 22 -36.94 0.36 -17.89
C ALA A 22 -36.37 1.66 -17.34
N ASP A 23 -36.68 2.75 -18.04
CA ASP A 23 -36.55 4.09 -17.50
C ASP A 23 -37.70 4.33 -16.53
N THR A 24 -37.42 4.81 -15.33
CA THR A 24 -38.42 5.52 -14.52
C THR A 24 -37.70 6.57 -13.71
N ASN A 25 -37.75 7.81 -14.20
CA ASN A 25 -37.57 8.96 -13.34
C ASN A 25 -38.62 8.89 -12.22
N ASP A 26 -38.24 9.17 -10.98
CA ASP A 26 -38.88 10.31 -10.34
C ASP A 26 -38.00 10.98 -9.29
N ASN A 27 -38.13 12.30 -9.27
CA ASN A 27 -37.33 13.25 -8.51
C ASN A 27 -38.12 13.71 -7.29
N GLN A 28 -37.53 13.70 -6.08
CA GLN A 28 -37.65 14.82 -5.15
C GLN A 28 -36.75 14.74 -3.91
N THR A 29 -35.92 15.78 -3.76
CA THR A 29 -35.36 16.20 -2.47
C THR A 29 -36.39 17.06 -1.73
N PRO A 30 -36.48 16.98 -0.39
CA PRO A 30 -36.81 18.17 0.40
C PRO A 30 -35.71 18.55 1.39
N GLN A 31 -35.34 19.85 1.39
CA GLN A 31 -34.53 20.51 2.42
C GLN A 31 -35.45 21.41 3.31
N PRO A 32 -34.95 22.03 4.40
CA PRO A 32 -35.68 22.06 5.67
C PRO A 32 -36.62 23.26 5.91
N ALA A 33 -37.56 23.07 6.84
CA ALA A 33 -38.42 24.12 7.41
C ALA A 33 -37.95 24.56 8.82
N LYS A 34 -38.35 25.79 9.20
CA LYS A 34 -37.75 26.58 10.29
C LYS A 34 -38.44 26.44 11.67
N VAL A 35 -37.63 26.62 12.71
CA VAL A 35 -37.82 27.47 13.91
C VAL A 35 -39.25 27.70 14.44
N VAL A 36 -39.49 27.32 15.70
CA VAL A 36 -40.42 28.04 16.61
C VAL A 36 -39.81 28.13 18.02
N LYS A 37 -39.88 29.33 18.63
CA LYS A 37 -39.57 29.64 20.04
C LYS A 37 -40.62 30.66 20.53
N PRO A 38 -41.21 30.45 21.72
CA PRO A 38 -41.22 31.46 22.79
C PRO A 38 -40.92 30.79 24.17
N GLU A 39 -40.21 31.34 25.16
CA GLU A 39 -40.26 32.65 25.85
C GLU A 39 -41.58 32.88 26.62
N ALA A 40 -41.63 33.27 27.91
CA ALA A 40 -40.58 33.73 28.86
C ALA A 40 -40.37 32.68 30.00
N ALA A 41 -40.02 32.93 31.29
CA ALA A 41 -39.87 34.14 32.11
C ALA A 41 -38.73 34.01 33.18
N LYS A 42 -39.00 34.31 34.46
CA LYS A 42 -38.05 34.43 35.59
C LYS A 42 -38.80 34.24 36.93
N PRO A 43 -38.15 33.99 38.10
CA PRO A 43 -37.44 35.07 38.82
C PRO A 43 -36.06 34.67 39.38
N ALA A 44 -35.34 35.61 39.99
CA ALA A 44 -33.96 35.46 40.46
C ALA A 44 -33.74 35.92 41.91
N LYS A 45 -32.77 35.29 42.59
CA LYS A 45 -31.92 35.84 43.68
C LYS A 45 -30.71 34.89 43.82
N SER A 46 -29.48 35.28 43.50
CA SER A 46 -28.54 36.09 44.28
C SER A 46 -27.76 35.31 45.36
N ALA A 47 -26.53 34.86 45.04
CA ALA A 47 -25.35 34.84 45.94
C ALA A 47 -24.09 34.22 45.28
N LYS A 48 -22.94 34.90 45.43
CA LYS A 48 -21.55 34.43 45.26
C LYS A 48 -20.74 35.22 46.31
N PRO A 49 -19.88 34.63 47.17
CA PRO A 49 -18.57 34.01 46.84
C PRO A 49 -18.38 32.63 47.55
N ALA A 50 -17.26 31.89 47.47
CA ALA A 50 -15.86 32.22 47.18
C ALA A 50 -15.07 31.07 46.48
N SER A 51 -13.73 31.12 46.57
CA SER A 51 -12.72 30.36 45.78
C SER A 51 -12.63 28.84 46.00
N PRO A 52 -11.93 28.12 45.09
CA PRO A 52 -11.88 26.65 45.07
C PRO A 52 -10.63 26.07 45.75
N GLU A 53 -10.74 24.83 46.25
CA GLU A 53 -9.60 23.91 46.27
C GLU A 53 -10.06 22.44 46.31
N LYS A 54 -10.31 21.84 45.14
CA LYS A 54 -10.26 20.39 44.96
C LYS A 54 -9.02 20.06 44.14
N LYS A 55 -7.99 19.52 44.81
CA LYS A 55 -6.85 18.89 44.14
C LYS A 55 -7.35 17.64 43.40
N ALA A 56 -7.72 17.82 42.13
CA ALA A 56 -8.03 16.72 41.24
C ALA A 56 -6.77 15.89 41.02
N ALA A 57 -6.86 14.58 41.22
CA ALA A 57 -5.77 13.66 40.92
C ALA A 57 -5.46 13.75 39.42
N VAL A 58 -4.22 14.11 39.08
CA VAL A 58 -3.74 14.02 37.69
C VAL A 58 -3.52 12.54 37.39
N SER A 59 -4.58 11.90 36.90
CA SER A 59 -4.47 10.62 36.21
C SER A 59 -3.47 10.79 35.06
N ALA A 60 -2.37 10.05 35.11
CA ALA A 60 -1.38 10.02 34.04
C ALA A 60 -2.00 9.28 32.84
N GLU A 61 -2.77 10.02 32.05
CA GLU A 61 -3.42 9.50 30.85
C GLU A 61 -2.35 9.01 29.88
N ALA A 62 -2.20 7.68 29.81
CA ALA A 62 -1.24 7.02 28.96
C ALA A 62 -1.59 7.33 27.50
N LYS A 63 -0.95 8.35 26.94
CA LYS A 63 -1.11 8.79 25.55
C LYS A 63 -0.93 7.58 24.63
N LYS A 64 -2.05 7.03 24.15
CA LYS A 64 -2.05 6.00 23.10
C LYS A 64 -1.22 6.56 21.94
N LYS A 65 -0.02 6.01 21.74
CA LYS A 65 0.77 6.30 20.55
C LYS A 65 -0.14 6.04 19.35
N LYS A 66 -0.23 7.01 18.41
CA LYS A 66 -0.87 6.75 17.13
C LYS A 66 -0.26 5.47 16.56
N PRO A 67 -1.05 4.58 15.92
CA PRO A 67 -0.51 3.39 15.28
C PRO A 67 0.63 3.83 14.36
N GLU A 68 1.82 3.28 14.59
CA GLU A 68 2.94 3.55 13.71
C GLU A 68 2.58 3.00 12.33
N GLY A 69 2.68 3.83 11.29
CA GLY A 69 2.40 3.41 9.93
C GLY A 69 3.38 2.33 9.46
N LEU A 70 3.27 1.91 8.19
CA LEU A 70 4.27 1.01 7.61
C LEU A 70 5.66 1.68 7.63
N ILE A 71 6.62 1.00 8.24
CA ILE A 71 8.02 1.41 8.36
C ILE A 71 8.89 0.31 7.74
N ILE A 72 9.39 0.58 6.54
CA ILE A 72 10.21 -0.35 5.78
C ILE A 72 11.57 -0.53 6.45
N GLY A 73 11.96 -1.79 6.65
CA GLY A 73 13.14 -2.15 7.46
C GLY A 73 12.86 -2.19 8.97
N LYS A 74 11.59 -2.08 9.41
CA LYS A 74 11.17 -2.34 10.80
C LYS A 74 10.01 -3.32 10.89
N ASN A 75 8.78 -2.88 10.57
CA ASN A 75 7.60 -3.76 10.66
C ASN A 75 7.33 -4.53 9.36
N LEU A 76 7.81 -4.02 8.22
CA LEU A 76 7.82 -4.69 6.93
C LEU A 76 9.24 -4.69 6.37
N ASN A 77 9.80 -5.88 6.12
CA ASN A 77 11.17 -6.06 5.64
C ASN A 77 11.29 -7.30 4.75
N VAL A 78 12.38 -7.39 3.99
CA VAL A 78 12.79 -8.64 3.34
C VAL A 78 13.29 -9.63 4.40
N GLY A 79 13.07 -10.93 4.19
CA GLY A 79 13.37 -12.00 5.15
C GLY A 79 12.28 -12.27 6.20
N MET A 80 11.22 -11.46 6.31
CA MET A 80 10.07 -11.84 7.14
C MET A 80 9.22 -12.91 6.45
N SER A 81 8.45 -13.66 7.23
CA SER A 81 7.52 -14.63 6.68
C SER A 81 6.44 -13.95 5.84
N VAL A 82 6.04 -14.60 4.73
CA VAL A 82 4.93 -14.16 3.88
C VAL A 82 3.62 -14.16 4.68
N GLU A 83 3.47 -15.07 5.63
CA GLU A 83 2.28 -15.16 6.50
C GLU A 83 2.14 -13.91 7.40
N ASP A 84 3.22 -13.48 8.05
CA ASP A 84 3.18 -12.30 8.92
C ASP A 84 3.05 -11.00 8.13
N ALA A 85 3.59 -10.97 6.91
CA ALA A 85 3.33 -9.87 5.99
C ALA A 85 1.87 -9.80 5.54
N ILE A 86 1.20 -10.95 5.29
CA ILE A 86 -0.24 -11.00 5.03
C ILE A 86 -1.03 -10.52 6.26
N LYS A 87 -0.68 -10.95 7.48
CA LYS A 87 -1.32 -10.47 8.72
C LYS A 87 -1.17 -8.95 8.89
N LEU A 88 -0.01 -8.39 8.55
CA LEU A 88 0.28 -6.95 8.65
C LEU A 88 -0.43 -6.10 7.57
N LEU A 89 -0.50 -6.61 6.33
CA LEU A 89 -0.99 -5.88 5.16
C LEU A 89 -2.46 -6.19 4.81
N GLY A 90 -3.06 -7.17 5.48
CA GLY A 90 -4.47 -7.53 5.35
C GLY A 90 -4.79 -8.20 4.01
N THR A 91 -5.92 -7.82 3.40
CA THR A 91 -6.39 -8.43 2.14
C THR A 91 -5.64 -7.85 0.94
N PRO A 92 -4.98 -8.67 0.12
CA PRO A 92 -4.33 -8.21 -1.10
C PRO A 92 -5.33 -7.88 -2.21
N ARG A 93 -4.92 -7.02 -3.15
CA ARG A 93 -5.69 -6.73 -4.37
C ARG A 93 -5.52 -7.80 -5.43
N SER A 94 -4.30 -8.32 -5.61
CA SER A 94 -4.04 -9.38 -6.57
C SER A 94 -2.82 -10.22 -6.18
N ILE A 95 -2.82 -11.47 -6.63
CA ILE A 95 -1.68 -12.39 -6.58
C ILE A 95 -1.34 -12.74 -8.03
N LYS A 96 -0.05 -12.71 -8.38
CA LYS A 96 0.46 -12.99 -9.73
C LYS A 96 1.63 -13.96 -9.63
N VAL A 97 1.77 -14.81 -10.65
CA VAL A 97 2.90 -15.75 -10.79
C VAL A 97 3.63 -15.42 -12.10
N LYS A 98 4.95 -15.21 -12.02
CA LYS A 98 5.83 -15.08 -13.18
C LYS A 98 6.69 -16.33 -13.27
N ARG A 99 6.49 -17.12 -14.33
CA ARG A 99 7.25 -18.36 -14.49
C ARG A 99 8.74 -18.15 -14.77
N GLY A 100 9.57 -18.87 -14.03
CA GLY A 100 11.03 -18.93 -14.18
C GLY A 100 11.44 -19.87 -15.31
N THR A 101 12.73 -20.22 -15.34
CA THR A 101 13.27 -21.32 -16.18
C THR A 101 13.01 -22.70 -15.56
N GLU A 102 12.78 -22.74 -14.25
CA GLU A 102 12.46 -23.91 -13.42
C GLU A 102 11.41 -23.49 -12.37
N SER A 103 10.66 -24.46 -11.83
CA SER A 103 9.53 -24.19 -10.92
C SER A 103 9.94 -23.56 -9.58
N THR A 104 11.19 -23.77 -9.15
CA THR A 104 11.87 -23.11 -8.01
C THR A 104 12.19 -21.63 -8.26
N LEU A 105 12.17 -21.19 -9.52
CA LEU A 105 12.34 -19.80 -9.94
C LEU A 105 11.03 -19.17 -10.43
N ASP A 106 9.88 -19.83 -10.21
CA ASP A 106 8.58 -19.18 -10.34
C ASP A 106 8.45 -18.13 -9.23
N SER A 107 8.26 -16.87 -9.62
CA SER A 107 8.14 -15.74 -8.69
C SER A 107 6.68 -15.43 -8.44
N LEU A 108 6.29 -15.36 -7.17
CA LEU A 108 4.98 -14.91 -6.73
C LEU A 108 5.07 -13.44 -6.32
N SER A 109 4.07 -12.65 -6.71
CA SER A 109 3.95 -11.24 -6.36
C SER A 109 2.55 -10.98 -5.81
N ILE A 110 2.46 -10.37 -4.62
CA ILE A 110 1.19 -10.03 -3.96
C ILE A 110 1.08 -8.51 -3.85
N GLU A 111 0.10 -7.92 -4.54
CA GLU A 111 -0.13 -6.47 -4.63
C GLU A 111 -1.09 -5.98 -3.54
N TYR A 112 -0.63 -5.08 -2.68
CA TYR A 112 -1.40 -4.38 -1.66
C TYR A 112 -1.60 -2.91 -2.05
N ALA A 113 -2.52 -2.67 -3.00
CA ALA A 113 -2.73 -1.34 -3.58
C ALA A 113 -3.05 -0.25 -2.55
N ASN A 114 -3.83 -0.58 -1.50
CA ASN A 114 -4.17 0.34 -0.40
C ASN A 114 -2.95 0.80 0.41
N HIS A 115 -1.89 -0.02 0.44
CA HIS A 115 -0.64 0.29 1.13
C HIS A 115 0.43 0.88 0.20
N GLY A 116 0.30 0.72 -1.12
CA GLY A 116 1.34 1.11 -2.06
C GLY A 116 2.50 0.10 -2.12
N VAL A 117 2.25 -1.16 -1.78
CA VAL A 117 3.28 -2.20 -1.62
C VAL A 117 3.00 -3.39 -2.55
N VAL A 118 4.04 -4.00 -3.11
CA VAL A 118 4.02 -5.36 -3.64
C VAL A 118 5.09 -6.17 -2.91
N ILE A 119 4.72 -7.33 -2.36
CA ILE A 119 5.69 -8.29 -1.81
C ILE A 119 5.99 -9.37 -2.85
N HIS A 120 7.25 -9.78 -2.94
CA HIS A 120 7.75 -10.72 -3.93
C HIS A 120 8.52 -11.85 -3.24
N PHE A 121 8.27 -13.09 -3.64
CA PHE A 121 8.95 -14.29 -3.11
C PHE A 121 8.98 -15.40 -4.17
N LEU A 122 9.91 -16.34 -4.04
CA LEU A 122 9.98 -17.50 -4.93
C LEU A 122 9.06 -18.63 -4.47
N ASN A 123 8.61 -19.44 -5.42
CA ASN A 123 7.80 -20.62 -5.18
C ASN A 123 8.52 -21.59 -4.22
N GLY A 124 7.78 -22.11 -3.23
CA GLY A 124 8.32 -22.91 -2.13
C GLY A 124 9.06 -22.11 -1.04
N ASN A 125 9.44 -20.85 -1.29
CA ASN A 125 9.98 -19.98 -0.25
C ASN A 125 8.83 -19.41 0.62
N LYS A 126 9.04 -19.38 1.94
CA LYS A 126 8.09 -18.84 2.93
C LYS A 126 8.44 -17.42 3.38
N GLU A 127 9.57 -16.88 2.94
CA GLU A 127 10.04 -15.54 3.28
C GLU A 127 9.94 -14.57 2.10
N ILE A 128 9.73 -13.28 2.41
CA ILE A 128 9.78 -12.21 1.42
C ILE A 128 11.22 -12.04 0.90
N GLU A 129 11.41 -12.24 -0.40
CA GLU A 129 12.70 -12.04 -1.05
C GLU A 129 12.87 -10.61 -1.61
N GLY A 130 11.75 -9.96 -1.94
CA GLY A 130 11.74 -8.58 -2.44
C GLY A 130 10.50 -7.78 -2.02
N LEU A 131 10.68 -6.49 -1.81
CA LEU A 131 9.63 -5.50 -1.64
C LEU A 131 9.71 -4.48 -2.78
N GLU A 132 8.57 -4.14 -3.36
CA GLU A 132 8.39 -3.04 -4.30
C GLU A 132 7.43 -2.03 -3.67
N LEU A 133 7.84 -0.77 -3.64
CA LEU A 133 7.06 0.34 -3.09
C LEU A 133 6.69 1.29 -4.22
N MET A 134 5.40 1.53 -4.36
CA MET A 134 4.79 2.38 -5.39
C MET A 134 4.69 3.85 -4.93
N PRO A 135 4.49 4.83 -5.84
CA PRO A 135 4.44 6.26 -5.49
C PRO A 135 3.42 6.63 -4.40
N GLN A 136 2.31 5.88 -4.31
CA GLN A 136 1.25 6.08 -3.32
C GLN A 136 1.54 5.49 -1.93
N PHE A 137 2.74 4.92 -1.69
CA PHE A 137 3.14 4.41 -0.38
C PHE A 137 3.21 5.55 0.66
N LYS A 138 2.28 5.52 1.64
CA LYS A 138 2.13 6.57 2.68
C LYS A 138 2.98 6.33 3.94
N GLY A 139 3.75 5.23 3.98
CA GLY A 139 4.64 4.92 5.09
C GLY A 139 5.96 5.68 5.02
N ARG A 140 6.99 5.14 5.68
CA ARG A 140 8.37 5.64 5.59
C ARG A 140 9.37 4.49 5.60
N PHE A 141 10.63 4.77 5.32
CA PHE A 141 11.74 3.87 5.64
C PHE A 141 12.18 4.04 7.10
N ALA A 142 12.95 3.08 7.62
CA ALA A 142 13.52 3.12 8.97
C ALA A 142 14.30 4.42 9.25
N GLU A 143 15.05 4.93 8.27
CA GLU A 143 15.85 6.17 8.33
C GLU A 143 15.02 7.46 8.17
N GLY A 144 13.69 7.34 8.05
CA GLY A 144 12.76 8.47 7.97
C GLY A 144 12.31 8.87 6.57
N VAL A 145 13.04 8.45 5.53
CA VAL A 145 12.77 8.77 4.11
C VAL A 145 11.35 8.37 3.68
N LYS A 146 10.74 9.13 2.77
CA LYS A 146 9.40 8.88 2.21
C LYS A 146 9.36 9.01 0.70
N MET A 147 8.32 8.45 0.07
CA MET A 147 8.00 8.75 -1.33
C MET A 147 7.71 10.26 -1.49
N GLY A 148 8.16 10.82 -2.61
CA GLY A 148 8.08 12.25 -2.88
C GLY A 148 9.21 13.11 -2.31
N GLU A 149 10.16 12.54 -1.54
CA GLU A 149 11.32 13.28 -1.06
C GLU A 149 12.42 13.43 -2.14
N LYS A 150 13.24 14.48 -2.03
CA LYS A 150 14.35 14.73 -2.95
C LYS A 150 15.48 13.73 -2.73
N VAL A 151 16.19 13.38 -3.80
CA VAL A 151 17.35 12.45 -3.76
C VAL A 151 18.44 12.91 -2.77
N VAL A 152 18.63 14.21 -2.57
CA VAL A 152 19.56 14.77 -1.57
C VAL A 152 19.22 14.27 -0.16
N SER A 153 17.95 14.36 0.25
CA SER A 153 17.49 13.86 1.56
C SER A 153 17.68 12.35 1.72
N MET A 154 17.76 11.59 0.62
CA MET A 154 18.10 10.17 0.66
C MET A 154 19.60 9.95 0.84
N ILE A 155 20.42 10.72 0.15
CA ILE A 155 21.89 10.68 0.26
C ILE A 155 22.33 11.03 1.68
N ASP A 156 21.70 12.04 2.29
CA ASP A 156 21.92 12.44 3.69
C ASP A 156 21.62 11.32 4.71
N LYS A 157 20.81 10.33 4.34
CA LYS A 157 20.39 9.20 5.20
C LYS A 157 21.09 7.88 4.88
N TYR A 158 21.36 7.61 3.61
CA TYR A 158 21.88 6.33 3.14
C TYR A 158 23.36 6.38 2.69
N GLY A 159 23.95 7.57 2.62
CA GLY A 159 25.25 7.82 2.00
C GLY A 159 25.13 8.07 0.50
N VAL A 160 26.26 8.21 -0.18
CA VAL A 160 26.29 8.31 -1.65
C VAL A 160 25.98 6.92 -2.25
N PRO A 161 25.09 6.81 -3.26
CA PRO A 161 24.83 5.54 -3.94
C PRO A 161 26.06 5.07 -4.72
N GLU A 162 26.25 3.76 -4.82
CA GLU A 162 27.35 3.16 -5.60
C GLU A 162 27.25 3.50 -7.09
N SER A 163 26.04 3.59 -7.61
CA SER A 163 25.78 4.15 -8.95
C SER A 163 24.45 4.88 -8.99
N MET A 164 24.41 5.98 -9.74
CA MET A 164 23.21 6.81 -9.91
C MET A 164 23.11 7.36 -11.33
N ASN A 165 21.88 7.48 -11.82
CA ASN A 165 21.49 8.34 -12.94
C ASN A 165 20.11 8.96 -12.64
N ASP A 166 19.61 9.82 -13.53
CA ASP A 166 18.36 10.58 -13.38
C ASP A 166 17.12 9.73 -13.04
N SER A 167 17.16 8.42 -13.30
CA SER A 167 16.06 7.47 -13.10
C SER A 167 16.26 6.46 -11.97
N LEU A 168 17.49 6.29 -11.46
CA LEU A 168 17.84 5.18 -10.58
C LEU A 168 19.08 5.47 -9.74
N ALA A 169 18.96 5.36 -8.42
CA ALA A 169 20.07 5.27 -7.47
C ALA A 169 20.17 3.86 -6.88
N LYS A 170 21.39 3.29 -6.78
CA LYS A 170 21.62 1.91 -6.33
C LYS A 170 22.50 1.86 -5.08
N TYR A 171 22.05 1.08 -4.11
CA TYR A 171 22.77 0.73 -2.89
C TYR A 171 22.77 -0.81 -2.73
N PRO A 172 23.55 -1.54 -3.56
CA PRO A 172 23.45 -3.00 -3.63
C PRO A 172 23.83 -3.68 -2.30
N GLU A 173 24.80 -3.15 -1.55
CA GLU A 173 25.15 -3.63 -0.19
C GLU A 173 23.98 -3.51 0.82
N LYS A 174 23.02 -2.60 0.57
CA LYS A 174 21.79 -2.44 1.36
C LYS A 174 20.59 -3.14 0.72
N GLY A 175 20.77 -3.77 -0.45
CA GLY A 175 19.70 -4.35 -1.27
C GLY A 175 18.71 -3.33 -1.84
N MET A 176 19.01 -2.02 -1.80
CA MET A 176 18.06 -0.94 -2.13
C MET A 176 18.30 -0.33 -3.51
N TYR A 177 17.23 -0.18 -4.28
CA TYR A 177 17.21 0.38 -5.63
C TYR A 177 16.07 1.40 -5.73
N PHE A 178 16.42 2.67 -5.81
CA PHE A 178 15.48 3.78 -5.73
C PHE A 178 15.24 4.37 -7.11
N SER A 179 14.00 4.29 -7.59
CA SER A 179 13.58 4.91 -8.84
C SER A 179 13.30 6.38 -8.63
N LEU A 180 13.92 7.20 -9.46
CA LEU A 180 13.87 8.65 -9.42
C LEU A 180 13.09 9.20 -10.61
N LYS A 181 12.45 10.35 -10.41
CA LYS A 181 11.93 11.21 -11.49
C LYS A 181 12.18 12.66 -11.09
N SER A 182 12.87 13.42 -11.93
CA SER A 182 13.19 14.83 -11.64
C SER A 182 13.83 15.04 -10.25
N ASN A 183 14.79 14.18 -9.89
CA ASN A 183 15.48 14.16 -8.59
C ASN A 183 14.59 13.89 -7.36
N VAL A 184 13.40 13.32 -7.55
CA VAL A 184 12.46 12.91 -6.49
C VAL A 184 12.26 11.40 -6.48
N LEU A 185 12.18 10.82 -5.28
CA LEU A 185 11.88 9.40 -5.07
C LEU A 185 10.43 9.08 -5.47
N VAL A 186 10.25 8.20 -6.45
CA VAL A 186 8.91 7.79 -6.93
C VAL A 186 8.61 6.31 -6.73
N ALA A 187 9.62 5.44 -6.67
CA ALA A 187 9.44 4.04 -6.30
C ALA A 187 10.72 3.47 -5.68
N ALA A 188 10.61 2.36 -4.98
CA ALA A 188 11.77 1.66 -4.42
C ALA A 188 11.61 0.15 -4.58
N HIS A 189 12.71 -0.53 -4.84
CA HIS A 189 12.82 -1.98 -4.69
C HIS A 189 13.85 -2.28 -3.60
N ILE A 190 13.50 -3.18 -2.69
CA ILE A 190 14.38 -3.68 -1.62
C ILE A 190 14.45 -5.19 -1.79
N PHE A 191 15.64 -5.77 -1.81
CA PHE A 191 15.85 -7.22 -1.96
C PHE A 191 16.66 -7.78 -0.81
N SER A 192 16.46 -9.07 -0.52
CA SER A 192 17.38 -9.82 0.34
C SER A 192 18.77 -9.90 -0.27
N LYS A 193 19.79 -10.06 0.57
CA LYS A 193 21.18 -10.25 0.11
C LYS A 193 21.25 -11.51 -0.76
N ASN A 194 21.92 -11.41 -1.90
CA ASN A 194 22.05 -12.47 -2.91
C ASN A 194 20.72 -12.96 -3.51
N SER A 195 19.66 -12.12 -3.51
CA SER A 195 18.36 -12.48 -4.09
C SER A 195 18.46 -13.07 -5.51
N LYS A 196 17.89 -14.27 -5.65
CA LYS A 196 17.66 -14.95 -6.93
C LYS A 196 16.66 -14.16 -7.77
N LEU A 197 15.64 -13.62 -7.13
CA LEU A 197 14.58 -12.79 -7.71
C LEU A 197 15.13 -11.48 -8.32
N LEU A 198 16.14 -10.86 -7.71
CA LEU A 198 16.88 -9.73 -8.28
C LEU A 198 17.77 -10.15 -9.46
N SER A 199 18.65 -11.14 -9.25
CA SER A 199 19.64 -11.59 -10.26
C SER A 199 18.99 -12.10 -11.55
N HIS A 200 17.88 -12.83 -11.44
CA HIS A 200 17.10 -13.35 -12.57
C HIS A 200 16.03 -12.35 -13.07
N LYS A 201 15.98 -11.13 -12.51
CA LYS A 201 15.04 -10.05 -12.89
C LYS A 201 13.56 -10.48 -12.81
N LEU A 202 13.22 -11.31 -11.82
CA LEU A 202 11.89 -11.93 -11.70
C LEU A 202 10.82 -10.98 -11.13
N TYR A 203 11.20 -9.90 -10.43
CA TYR A 203 10.26 -8.85 -10.01
C TYR A 203 9.62 -8.04 -11.16
N LYS A 204 10.32 -7.86 -12.28
CA LYS A 204 9.85 -6.99 -13.37
C LYS A 204 8.66 -7.60 -14.10
N LYS A 205 7.66 -6.79 -14.44
CA LYS A 205 6.66 -7.14 -15.46
C LYS A 205 7.40 -7.43 -16.78
N ARG A 206 6.99 -8.50 -17.49
CA ARG A 206 7.42 -8.76 -18.87
C ARG A 206 6.67 -7.81 -19.80
#